data_AF-A0ABD3T5L8-F1
#
_entry.id   AF-A0ABD3T5L8-F1
#
_cell.length_a   1.000
_cell.length_b   1.000
_cell.length_c   1.000
_cell.angle_alpha   90.00
_cell.angle_beta   90.00
_cell.angle_gamma   90.00
#
_symmetry.space_group_name_H-M   'P 1'
#
loop_
_entity.id
_entity.type
_entity.pdbx_description
1 polymer ?
#
loop_
_entity_poly.entity_id
_entity_poly.type
_entity_poly.pdbx_seq_one_letter_code
_entity_poly.pdbx_strand_id
1 'polypeptide(L)'
;MYTKCCIEGLVVDRESVRVLLQIIDPEGIELRKSRRLRRRIYFNYGPNYTWHIDSNDKLKPFGIFINGCVDGFSRHTIWLQASGGGMARSIAYYFIEAVKCRKGCPRIVRTDMGVENTVLHKMQAFLRRSHQDNRAGNSSVMCGDSRANQRVEFWWSVHKKQCLQFWIDLFRQMQQDGYFSGDYLDKHLLRFCFLEII
;
A
#
# COMPACT_ATOMS: atom_id res chain seq x y z
N MET A 1 -2.27 20.80 -5.78
CA MET A 1 -2.48 22.00 -4.95
C MET A 1 -3.96 22.19 -4.68
N TYR A 2 -4.81 22.25 -5.72
CA TYR A 2 -6.26 22.35 -5.60
C TYR A 2 -6.88 21.45 -4.52
N THR A 3 -6.63 20.14 -4.60
CA THR A 3 -7.16 19.18 -3.61
C THR A 3 -6.71 19.46 -2.19
N LYS A 4 -5.50 20.00 -1.98
CA LYS A 4 -5.02 20.42 -0.66
C LYS A 4 -5.78 21.64 -0.16
N CYS A 5 -6.03 22.64 -1.02
CA CYS A 5 -6.84 23.80 -0.66
C CYS A 5 -8.24 23.38 -0.19
N CYS A 6 -8.88 22.44 -0.89
CA CYS A 6 -10.18 21.91 -0.48
C CYS A 6 -10.12 21.14 0.85
N ILE A 7 -9.06 20.36 1.10
CA ILE A 7 -8.87 19.64 2.37
C ILE A 7 -8.71 20.60 3.55
N GLU A 8 -8.04 21.74 3.33
CA GLU A 8 -7.90 22.82 4.33
C GLU A 8 -9.15 23.73 4.41
N GLY A 9 -10.27 23.35 3.78
CA GLY A 9 -11.55 24.08 3.88
C GLY A 9 -11.70 25.29 2.95
N LEU A 10 -10.78 25.51 2.02
CA LEU A 10 -10.88 26.63 1.07
C LEU A 10 -11.85 26.30 -0.07
N VAL A 11 -12.82 27.20 -0.29
CA VAL A 11 -13.74 27.16 -1.44
C VAL A 11 -13.12 27.93 -2.59
N VAL A 12 -12.42 27.20 -3.47
CA VAL A 12 -11.75 27.76 -4.66
C VAL A 12 -11.98 26.85 -5.85
N ASP A 13 -12.04 27.39 -7.06
CA ASP A 13 -12.10 26.60 -8.27
C ASP A 13 -10.70 26.17 -8.74
N ARG A 14 -10.64 25.14 -9.61
CA ARG A 14 -9.36 24.59 -10.10
C ARG A 14 -8.56 25.60 -10.89
N GLU A 15 -9.23 26.48 -11.63
CA GLU A 15 -8.59 27.40 -12.55
C GLU A 15 -7.95 28.56 -11.78
N SER A 16 -8.64 29.10 -10.77
CA SER A 16 -8.05 30.07 -9.84
C SER A 16 -6.79 29.54 -9.17
N VAL A 17 -6.81 28.29 -8.68
CA VAL A 17 -5.61 27.68 -8.09
C VAL A 17 -4.50 27.51 -9.12
N ARG A 18 -4.83 27.19 -10.39
CA ARG A 18 -3.85 27.08 -11.48
C ARG A 18 -3.19 28.41 -11.79
N VAL A 19 -3.96 29.49 -11.91
CA VAL A 19 -3.47 30.85 -12.18
C VAL A 19 -2.64 31.37 -11.02
N LEU A 20 -3.11 31.21 -9.78
CA LEU A 20 -2.36 31.63 -8.60
C LEU A 20 -1.02 30.90 -8.48
N LEU A 21 -0.96 29.61 -8.82
CA LEU A 21 0.30 28.88 -8.87
C LEU A 21 1.26 29.41 -9.94
N GLN A 22 0.75 29.90 -11.08
CA GLN A 22 1.58 30.54 -12.11
C GLN A 22 2.26 31.80 -11.60
N ILE A 23 1.61 32.53 -10.70
CA ILE A 23 2.13 33.75 -10.10
C ILE A 23 3.10 33.42 -8.95
N ILE A 24 2.71 32.48 -8.08
CA ILE A 24 3.42 32.19 -6.82
C ILE A 24 4.64 31.26 -7.02
N ASP A 25 4.55 30.31 -7.95
CA ASP A 25 5.56 29.26 -8.17
C ASP A 25 5.84 29.02 -9.68
N PRO A 26 6.26 30.06 -10.44
CA PRO A 26 6.54 29.92 -11.86
C PRO A 26 7.68 28.92 -12.13
N GLU A 27 8.74 28.95 -11.30
CA GLU A 27 9.84 27.98 -11.38
C GLU A 27 9.36 26.54 -11.13
N GLY A 28 8.55 26.30 -10.10
CA GLY A 28 8.02 24.98 -9.83
C GLY A 28 7.06 24.48 -10.92
N ILE A 29 6.40 25.38 -11.65
CA ILE A 29 5.61 25.02 -12.84
C ILE A 29 6.52 24.63 -14.00
N GLU A 30 7.55 25.41 -14.31
CA GLU A 30 8.49 25.07 -15.38
C GLU A 30 9.24 23.77 -15.06
N LEU A 31 9.61 23.56 -13.80
CA LEU A 31 10.18 22.29 -13.33
C LEU A 31 9.20 21.12 -13.51
N ARG A 32 7.90 21.28 -13.24
CA ARG A 32 6.89 20.24 -13.50
C ARG A 32 6.68 20.00 -15.00
N LYS A 33 6.69 21.06 -15.83
CA LYS A 33 6.59 20.98 -17.30
C LYS A 33 7.79 20.27 -17.92
N SER A 34 8.98 20.43 -17.34
CA SER A 34 10.21 19.77 -17.81
C SER A 34 10.16 18.24 -17.77
N ARG A 35 9.14 17.64 -17.12
CA ARG A 35 8.96 16.19 -16.91
C ARG A 35 10.18 15.50 -16.28
N ARG A 36 11.09 16.27 -15.67
CA ARG A 36 12.28 15.74 -15.04
C ARG A 36 11.91 15.08 -13.72
N LEU A 37 12.12 13.78 -13.62
CA LEU A 37 11.84 13.01 -12.40
C LEU A 37 12.78 13.46 -11.27
N ARG A 38 12.31 14.33 -10.38
CA ARG A 38 13.00 14.61 -9.12
C ARG A 38 12.86 13.40 -8.20
N ARG A 39 13.92 12.57 -8.14
CA ARG A 39 14.00 11.47 -7.18
C ARG A 39 14.02 12.05 -5.76
N ARG A 40 13.04 11.70 -4.95
CA ARG A 40 13.08 11.97 -3.51
C ARG A 40 14.12 11.04 -2.88
N ILE A 41 15.00 11.59 -2.05
CA ILE A 41 15.91 10.77 -1.26
C ILE A 41 15.06 10.09 -0.20
N TYR A 42 14.88 8.78 -0.32
CA TYR A 42 14.29 7.99 0.75
C TYR A 42 15.41 7.56 1.69
N PHE A 43 15.27 7.91 2.97
CA PHE A 43 16.21 7.55 4.02
C PHE A 43 15.51 6.77 5.13
N ASN A 44 16.21 5.77 5.66
CA ASN A 44 15.74 4.94 6.77
C ASN A 44 16.95 4.49 7.59
N TYR A 45 16.84 4.45 8.91
CA TYR A 45 17.98 4.29 9.84
C TYR A 45 18.47 2.85 9.97
N GLY A 46 17.72 1.86 9.47
CA GLY A 46 18.12 0.46 9.52
C GLY A 46 16.97 -0.52 9.28
N PRO A 47 17.24 -1.83 9.27
CA PRO A 47 16.21 -2.86 9.17
C PRO A 47 15.17 -2.73 10.29
N ASN A 48 13.92 -3.06 9.98
CA ASN A 48 12.76 -2.96 10.87
C ASN A 48 12.46 -1.54 11.41
N TYR A 49 13.11 -0.49 10.90
CA TYR A 49 12.76 0.87 11.32
C TYR A 49 11.46 1.34 10.67
N THR A 50 11.18 0.98 9.42
CA THR A 50 9.86 1.23 8.81
C THR A 50 9.42 0.08 7.94
N TRP A 51 8.25 -0.46 8.24
CA TRP A 51 7.58 -1.45 7.40
C TRP A 51 6.53 -0.75 6.53
N HIS A 52 6.58 -0.99 5.22
CA HIS A 52 5.66 -0.43 4.23
C HIS A 52 4.64 -1.51 3.88
N ILE A 53 3.38 -1.30 4.23
CA ILE A 53 2.31 -2.28 4.09
C ILE A 53 1.29 -1.72 3.10
N ASP A 54 0.86 -2.57 2.18
CA ASP A 54 -0.12 -2.21 1.16
C ASP A 54 -0.83 -3.44 0.61
N SER A 55 -1.98 -3.24 -0.04
CA SER A 55 -2.76 -4.28 -0.69
C SER A 55 -2.88 -4.04 -2.19
N ASN A 56 -2.71 -5.10 -2.97
CA ASN A 56 -2.83 -5.09 -4.40
C ASN A 56 -4.17 -5.69 -4.85
N ASP A 57 -4.98 -4.84 -5.48
CA ASP A 57 -6.34 -5.16 -5.90
C ASP A 57 -6.42 -5.71 -7.34
N LYS A 58 -5.31 -6.05 -8.01
CA LYS A 58 -5.36 -6.49 -9.42
C LYS A 58 -6.12 -7.80 -9.64
N LEU A 59 -6.16 -8.70 -8.65
CA LEU A 59 -6.94 -9.94 -8.71
C LEU A 59 -8.28 -9.85 -7.96
N LYS A 60 -8.62 -8.68 -7.43
CA LYS A 60 -9.90 -8.44 -6.72
C LYS A 60 -11.14 -8.80 -7.55
N PRO A 61 -11.20 -8.54 -8.87
CA PRO A 61 -12.32 -8.99 -9.70
C PRO A 61 -12.55 -10.51 -9.65
N PHE A 62 -11.48 -11.28 -9.46
CA PHE A 62 -11.46 -12.73 -9.35
C PHE A 62 -11.63 -13.23 -7.90
N GLY A 63 -11.89 -12.29 -6.97
CA GLY A 63 -12.11 -12.60 -5.56
C GLY A 63 -10.83 -12.86 -4.76
N ILE A 64 -9.65 -12.57 -5.30
CA ILE A 64 -8.35 -12.81 -4.65
C ILE A 64 -7.71 -11.46 -4.31
N PHE A 65 -7.26 -11.33 -3.07
CA PHE A 65 -6.65 -10.12 -2.53
C PHE A 65 -5.22 -10.43 -2.12
N ILE A 66 -4.25 -9.67 -2.62
CA ILE A 66 -2.85 -9.85 -2.26
C ILE A 66 -2.43 -8.71 -1.34
N ASN A 67 -1.90 -9.05 -0.16
CA ASN A 67 -1.33 -8.08 0.76
C ASN A 67 0.18 -8.29 0.87
N GLY A 68 0.93 -7.19 0.93
CA GLY A 68 2.38 -7.23 0.98
C GLY A 68 2.95 -6.28 2.02
N CYS A 69 4.10 -6.64 2.56
CA CYS A 69 4.88 -5.79 3.44
C CYS A 69 6.37 -5.86 3.10
N VAL A 70 6.98 -4.69 3.00
CA VAL A 70 8.38 -4.54 2.63
C VAL A 70 9.11 -3.71 3.67
N ASP A 71 10.29 -4.18 4.08
CA ASP A 71 11.17 -3.40 4.93
C ASP A 71 11.76 -2.20 4.16
N GLY A 72 11.60 -1.00 4.74
CA GLY A 72 11.96 0.25 4.10
C GLY A 72 13.46 0.41 3.84
N PHE A 73 14.29 -0.19 4.69
CA PHE A 73 15.75 -0.15 4.59
C PHE A 73 16.27 -1.24 3.65
N SER A 74 16.07 -2.50 4.02
CA SER A 74 16.70 -3.67 3.39
C SER A 74 16.03 -4.13 2.09
N ARG A 75 14.81 -3.67 1.78
CA ARG A 75 14.00 -4.19 0.65
C ARG A 75 13.50 -5.61 0.81
N HIS A 76 13.78 -6.22 1.95
CA HIS A 76 13.29 -7.54 2.25
C HIS A 76 11.76 -7.55 2.32
N THR A 77 11.14 -8.46 1.57
CA THR A 77 9.72 -8.76 1.65
C THR A 77 9.45 -9.52 2.93
N ILE A 78 8.76 -8.88 3.88
CA ILE A 78 8.46 -9.44 5.19
C ILE A 78 7.32 -10.45 5.06
N TRP A 79 6.30 -10.11 4.27
CA TRP A 79 5.29 -11.06 3.81
C TRP A 79 4.73 -10.63 2.46
N LEU A 80 4.18 -11.61 1.77
CA LEU A 80 3.35 -11.48 0.59
C LEU A 80 2.33 -12.61 0.66
N GLN A 81 1.05 -12.28 0.76
CA GLN A 81 0.01 -13.27 1.05
C GLN A 81 -1.24 -13.00 0.22
N ALA A 82 -1.72 -14.02 -0.48
CA ALA A 82 -3.01 -14.02 -1.15
C ALA A 82 -4.11 -14.47 -0.18
N SER A 83 -5.31 -13.91 -0.30
CA SER A 83 -6.46 -14.27 0.53
C SER A 83 -7.79 -14.13 -0.21
N GLY A 84 -8.78 -14.92 0.20
CA GLY A 84 -10.14 -14.91 -0.38
C GLY A 84 -11.13 -13.92 0.23
N GLY A 85 -10.78 -13.17 1.29
CA GLY A 85 -11.72 -12.23 1.92
C GLY A 85 -11.19 -11.52 3.16
N GLY A 86 -11.93 -10.50 3.61
CA GLY A 86 -11.75 -9.84 4.91
C GLY A 86 -10.40 -9.17 5.13
N MET A 87 -10.02 -8.21 4.27
CA MET A 87 -8.70 -7.55 4.25
C MET A 87 -8.18 -7.12 5.64
N ALA A 88 -9.03 -6.58 6.50
CA ALA A 88 -8.60 -6.01 7.79
C ALA A 88 -8.06 -7.05 8.79
N ARG A 89 -8.74 -8.20 8.91
CA ARG A 89 -8.34 -9.27 9.84
C ARG A 89 -7.07 -9.96 9.33
N SER A 90 -7.00 -10.21 8.02
CA SER A 90 -5.85 -10.84 7.38
C SER A 90 -4.59 -9.99 7.55
N ILE A 91 -4.65 -8.67 7.31
CA ILE A 91 -3.51 -7.76 7.50
C ILE A 91 -3.02 -7.77 8.96
N ALA A 92 -3.95 -7.69 9.91
CA ALA A 92 -3.62 -7.74 11.33
C ALA A 92 -2.95 -9.07 11.73
N TYR A 93 -3.43 -10.19 11.18
CA TYR A 93 -2.84 -11.51 11.36
C TYR A 93 -1.42 -11.59 10.78
N TYR A 94 -1.21 -11.19 9.53
CA TYR A 94 0.12 -11.19 8.91
C TYR A 94 1.11 -10.31 9.68
N PHE A 95 0.64 -9.16 10.15
CA PHE A 95 1.46 -8.26 10.95
C PHE A 95 1.89 -8.90 12.27
N ILE A 96 0.97 -9.49 13.05
CA ILE A 96 1.35 -10.07 14.35
C ILE A 96 2.22 -11.31 14.19
N GLU A 97 1.99 -12.14 13.16
CA GLU A 97 2.85 -13.28 12.85
C GLU A 97 4.26 -12.82 12.46
N ALA A 98 4.38 -11.77 11.63
CA ALA A 98 5.67 -11.18 11.28
C ALA A 98 6.41 -10.64 12.51
N VAL A 99 5.71 -9.98 13.44
CA VAL A 99 6.29 -9.50 14.71
C VAL A 99 6.81 -10.67 15.56
N LYS A 100 6.04 -11.75 15.68
CA LYS A 100 6.45 -12.96 16.42
C LYS A 100 7.69 -13.60 15.80
N CYS A 101 7.67 -13.86 14.49
CA CYS A 101 8.77 -14.50 13.77
C CYS A 101 10.07 -13.70 13.88
N ARG A 102 9.98 -12.37 13.84
CA ARG A 102 11.15 -11.47 13.93
C ARG A 102 11.54 -11.12 15.38
N LYS A 103 10.80 -11.63 16.37
CA LYS A 103 10.98 -11.36 17.80
C LYS A 103 11.05 -9.85 18.11
N GLY A 104 10.27 -9.05 17.39
CA GLY A 104 10.31 -7.59 17.50
C GLY A 104 9.34 -6.89 16.54
N CYS A 105 8.87 -5.71 16.94
CA CYS A 105 7.99 -4.87 16.13
C CYS A 105 8.75 -3.75 15.42
N PRO A 106 8.29 -3.27 14.26
CA PRO A 106 8.96 -2.18 13.58
C PRO A 106 8.84 -0.88 14.38
N ARG A 107 9.78 0.05 14.19
CA ARG A 107 9.66 1.37 14.81
C ARG A 107 8.50 2.19 14.25
N ILE A 108 8.24 2.06 12.95
CA ILE A 108 7.16 2.71 12.24
C ILE A 108 6.46 1.71 11.33
N VAL A 109 5.13 1.71 11.31
CA VAL A 109 4.37 1.13 10.21
C VAL A 109 3.90 2.25 9.30
N ARG A 110 4.08 2.07 8.00
CA ARG A 110 3.56 2.97 6.99
C ARG A 110 2.50 2.23 6.19
N THR A 111 1.30 2.82 6.14
CA THR A 111 0.17 2.31 5.37
C THR A 111 -0.51 3.45 4.66
N ASP A 112 -1.38 3.09 3.73
CA ASP A 112 -2.33 4.02 3.14
C ASP A 112 -3.49 4.29 4.11
N MET A 113 -4.25 5.35 3.82
CA MET A 113 -5.46 5.73 4.54
C MET A 113 -6.61 4.78 4.21
N GLY A 114 -6.53 3.54 4.73
CA GLY A 114 -7.50 2.48 4.51
C GLY A 114 -8.14 2.02 5.81
N VAL A 115 -9.46 1.79 5.79
CA VAL A 115 -10.21 1.29 6.95
C VAL A 115 -9.75 -0.10 7.38
N GLU A 116 -9.24 -0.88 6.42
CA GLU A 116 -8.67 -2.20 6.64
C GLU A 116 -7.43 -2.17 7.55
N ASN A 117 -6.70 -1.05 7.61
CA ASN A 117 -5.48 -0.93 8.41
C ASN A 117 -5.73 -0.53 9.87
N THR A 118 -6.98 -0.21 10.23
CA THR A 118 -7.34 0.30 11.56
C THR A 118 -6.91 -0.63 12.70
N VAL A 119 -7.08 -1.95 12.51
CA VAL A 119 -6.69 -2.94 13.52
C VAL A 119 -5.17 -3.01 13.66
N LEU A 120 -4.45 -3.00 12.53
CA LEU A 120 -2.99 -2.96 12.51
C LEU A 120 -2.45 -1.71 13.21
N HIS A 121 -3.05 -0.54 12.98
CA HIS A 121 -2.65 0.71 13.64
C HIS A 121 -2.74 0.59 15.16
N LYS A 122 -3.84 0.04 15.68
CA LYS A 122 -4.03 -0.20 17.11
C LYS A 122 -3.00 -1.20 17.66
N MET A 123 -2.74 -2.29 16.94
CA MET A 123 -1.74 -3.29 17.34
C MET A 123 -0.34 -2.68 17.42
N GLN A 124 0.06 -1.93 16.39
CA GLN A 124 1.37 -1.28 16.36
C GLN A 124 1.51 -0.26 17.49
N ALA A 125 0.51 0.60 17.71
CA ALA A 125 0.52 1.57 18.79
C ALA A 125 0.61 0.89 20.17
N PHE A 126 -0.10 -0.23 20.35
CA PHE A 126 -0.04 -1.04 21.56
C PHE A 126 1.35 -1.65 21.79
N LEU A 127 1.93 -2.29 20.77
CA LEU A 127 3.26 -2.90 20.85
C LEU A 127 4.35 -1.87 21.20
N ARG A 128 4.13 -0.61 20.81
CA ARG A 128 5.06 0.49 21.05
C ARG A 128 4.70 1.41 22.22
N ARG A 129 3.67 1.09 23.01
CA ARG A 129 3.17 1.98 24.08
C ARG A 129 4.19 2.30 25.18
N SER A 130 5.10 1.36 25.46
CA SER A 130 6.10 1.49 26.55
C SER A 130 7.47 1.97 26.06
N HIS A 131 7.62 2.28 24.76
CA HIS A 131 8.87 2.81 24.24
C HIS A 131 9.03 4.28 24.63
N GLN A 132 10.28 4.74 24.80
CA GLN A 132 10.58 6.11 25.25
C GLN A 132 11.02 7.05 24.12
N ASP A 133 10.93 6.61 22.86
CA ASP A 133 11.35 7.40 21.72
C ASP A 133 10.20 8.19 21.06
N ASN A 134 10.53 9.16 20.22
CA ASN A 134 9.58 10.05 19.55
C ASN A 134 8.56 9.37 18.60
N ARG A 135 8.71 8.06 18.37
CA ARG A 135 7.79 7.21 17.59
C ARG A 135 7.11 6.16 18.48
N ALA A 136 7.02 6.37 19.78
CA ALA A 136 6.26 5.49 20.67
C ALA A 136 4.75 5.63 20.49
N GLY A 137 4.00 4.61 20.92
CA GLY A 137 2.52 4.62 20.90
C GLY A 137 1.94 4.97 19.52
N ASN A 138 0.96 5.86 19.48
CA ASN A 138 0.28 6.26 18.25
C ASN A 138 1.21 6.90 17.20
N SER A 139 2.32 7.52 17.61
CA SER A 139 3.30 8.15 16.70
C SER A 139 4.13 7.14 15.89
N SER A 140 3.97 5.84 16.18
CA SER A 140 4.54 4.74 15.40
C SER A 140 3.75 4.39 14.14
N VAL A 141 2.56 4.98 13.96
CA VAL A 141 1.73 4.78 12.78
C VAL A 141 1.87 5.99 11.87
N MET A 142 2.22 5.74 10.61
CA MET A 142 2.35 6.77 9.59
C MET A 142 1.40 6.48 8.44
N CYS A 143 0.21 7.06 8.52
CA CYS A 143 -0.75 7.06 7.42
C CYS A 143 -0.41 8.17 6.44
N GLY A 144 -0.47 7.87 5.15
CA GLY A 144 -0.28 8.89 4.13
C GLY A 144 -0.84 8.47 2.79
N ASP A 145 -0.63 9.32 1.80
CA ASP A 145 -0.96 9.04 0.41
C ASP A 145 -0.14 7.84 -0.10
N SER A 146 -0.75 7.00 -0.94
CA SER A 146 -0.12 5.84 -1.59
C SER A 146 1.19 6.19 -2.28
N ARG A 147 1.25 7.40 -2.88
CA ARG A 147 2.44 7.95 -3.55
C ARG A 147 3.66 8.09 -2.64
N ALA A 148 3.43 8.10 -1.33
CA ALA A 148 4.48 8.17 -0.33
C ALA A 148 4.86 6.78 0.24
N ASN A 149 4.06 5.74 -0.02
CA ASN A 149 4.36 4.33 0.26
C ASN A 149 5.28 3.71 -0.82
N GLN A 150 6.32 4.46 -1.21
CA GLN A 150 7.11 4.21 -2.41
C GLN A 150 7.79 2.84 -2.45
N ARG A 151 8.05 2.26 -1.28
CA ARG A 151 8.87 1.05 -1.18
C ARG A 151 8.06 -0.21 -1.52
N VAL A 152 6.81 -0.28 -1.05
CA VAL A 152 5.90 -1.36 -1.44
C VAL A 152 5.34 -1.13 -2.85
N GLU A 153 5.09 0.12 -3.25
CA GLU A 153 4.70 0.45 -4.64
C GLU A 153 5.75 0.04 -5.68
N PHE A 154 7.03 0.29 -5.40
CA PHE A 154 8.12 -0.23 -6.24
C PHE A 154 8.09 -1.76 -6.31
N TRP A 155 7.87 -2.42 -5.17
CA TRP A 155 7.82 -3.86 -5.09
C TRP A 155 6.66 -4.43 -5.92
N TRP A 156 5.47 -3.80 -5.91
CA TRP A 156 4.35 -4.20 -6.76
C TRP A 156 4.69 -4.13 -8.25
N SER A 157 5.52 -3.18 -8.68
CA SER A 157 5.99 -3.13 -10.07
C SER A 157 6.84 -4.35 -10.44
N VAL A 158 7.70 -4.80 -9.53
CA VAL A 158 8.51 -6.01 -9.71
C VAL A 158 7.64 -7.25 -9.70
N HIS A 159 6.81 -7.41 -8.67
CA HIS A 159 5.90 -8.54 -8.52
C HIS A 159 4.97 -8.71 -9.72
N LYS A 160 4.47 -7.59 -10.27
CA LYS A 160 3.66 -7.62 -11.48
C LYS A 160 4.41 -8.22 -12.65
N LYS A 161 5.63 -7.75 -12.93
CA LYS A 161 6.42 -8.21 -14.07
C LYS A 161 6.85 -9.67 -13.95
N GLN A 162 7.10 -10.13 -12.73
CA GLN A 162 7.70 -11.44 -12.48
C GLN A 162 6.68 -12.55 -12.25
N CYS A 163 5.49 -12.24 -11.70
CA CYS A 163 4.51 -13.25 -11.32
C CYS A 163 3.09 -12.86 -11.67
N LEU A 164 2.61 -11.70 -11.19
CA LEU A 164 1.18 -11.39 -11.20
C LEU A 164 0.59 -11.26 -12.61
N GLN A 165 1.39 -10.88 -13.60
CA GLN A 165 0.92 -10.71 -14.98
C GLN A 165 0.37 -12.01 -15.56
N PHE A 166 1.02 -13.15 -15.28
CA PHE A 166 0.55 -14.47 -15.70
C PHE A 166 -0.87 -14.75 -15.18
N TRP A 167 -1.09 -14.57 -13.87
CA TRP A 167 -2.39 -14.81 -13.24
C TRP A 167 -3.48 -13.87 -13.76
N ILE A 168 -3.14 -12.60 -13.99
CA ILE A 168 -4.06 -11.63 -14.59
C ILE A 168 -4.50 -12.11 -15.97
N ASP A 169 -3.57 -12.55 -16.80
CA ASP A 169 -3.85 -12.96 -18.18
C ASP A 169 -4.64 -14.28 -18.21
N LEU A 170 -4.27 -15.25 -17.38
CA LEU A 170 -4.99 -16.53 -17.24
C LEU A 170 -6.46 -16.31 -16.86
N PHE A 171 -6.74 -15.54 -15.80
CA PHE A 171 -8.12 -15.34 -15.34
C PHE A 171 -8.93 -14.47 -16.29
N ARG A 172 -8.28 -13.54 -17.01
CA ARG A 172 -8.94 -12.80 -18.09
C ARG A 172 -9.29 -13.71 -19.26
N GLN A 173 -8.43 -14.65 -19.62
CA GLN A 173 -8.73 -15.62 -20.67
C GLN A 173 -9.92 -16.50 -20.28
N MET A 174 -9.95 -17.02 -19.04
CA MET A 174 -11.09 -17.77 -18.52
C MET A 174 -12.41 -16.98 -18.59
N GLN A 175 -12.35 -15.67 -18.32
CA GLN A 175 -13.52 -14.80 -18.46
C GLN A 175 -13.95 -14.63 -19.93
N GLN A 176 -13.01 -14.49 -20.86
CA GLN A 176 -13.29 -14.37 -22.29
C GLN A 176 -13.87 -15.65 -22.89
N ASP A 177 -13.41 -16.81 -22.41
CA ASP A 177 -13.87 -18.13 -22.86
C ASP A 177 -15.22 -18.54 -22.25
N GLY A 178 -15.76 -17.73 -21.32
CA GLY A 178 -17.04 -17.98 -20.65
C GLY A 178 -16.97 -18.91 -19.44
N TYR A 179 -15.77 -19.26 -18.95
CA TYR A 179 -15.58 -20.09 -17.74
C TYR A 179 -15.64 -19.28 -16.44
N PHE A 180 -15.71 -17.95 -16.51
CA PHE A 180 -15.80 -17.07 -15.35
C PHE A 180 -16.79 -15.93 -15.61
N SER A 181 -17.93 -15.98 -14.94
CA SER A 181 -18.96 -14.93 -14.91
C SER A 181 -18.72 -13.90 -13.80
N GLY A 182 -17.94 -14.27 -12.78
CA GLY A 182 -17.64 -13.41 -11.63
C GLY A 182 -18.69 -13.41 -10.54
N ASP A 183 -19.58 -14.40 -10.55
CA ASP A 183 -20.53 -14.65 -9.49
C ASP A 183 -19.85 -15.14 -8.19
N TYR A 184 -20.66 -15.47 -7.19
CA TYR A 184 -20.15 -15.98 -5.92
C TYR A 184 -19.43 -17.32 -6.09
N LEU A 185 -19.99 -18.24 -6.87
CA LEU A 185 -19.47 -19.60 -7.02
C LEU A 185 -18.11 -19.59 -7.73
N ASP A 186 -18.00 -18.88 -8.84
CA ASP A 186 -16.79 -18.75 -9.64
C ASP A 186 -15.61 -18.23 -8.81
N LYS A 187 -15.86 -17.20 -8.00
CA LYS A 187 -14.83 -16.65 -7.10
C LYS A 187 -14.37 -17.65 -6.05
N HIS A 188 -15.28 -18.49 -5.53
CA HIS A 188 -14.90 -19.54 -4.57
C HIS A 188 -14.15 -20.69 -5.23
N LEU A 189 -14.55 -21.07 -6.45
CA LEU A 189 -13.83 -22.06 -7.24
C LEU A 189 -12.41 -21.59 -7.58
N LEU A 190 -12.26 -20.33 -8.04
CA LEU A 190 -10.92 -19.78 -8.29
C LEU A 190 -10.06 -19.77 -7.03
N ARG A 191 -10.63 -19.41 -5.87
CA ARG A 191 -9.90 -19.47 -4.59
C ARG A 191 -9.52 -20.90 -4.23
N PHE A 192 -10.44 -21.84 -4.38
CA PHE A 192 -10.19 -23.25 -4.07
C PHE A 192 -9.07 -23.83 -4.95
N CYS A 193 -9.07 -23.53 -6.24
CA CYS A 193 -8.11 -24.09 -7.19
C CYS A 193 -6.74 -23.38 -7.17
N PHE A 194 -6.72 -22.06 -6.99
CA PHE A 194 -5.52 -21.26 -7.28
C PHE A 194 -4.92 -20.55 -6.07
N LEU A 195 -5.64 -20.40 -4.95
CA LEU A 195 -5.17 -19.54 -3.86
C LEU A 195 -3.86 -20.04 -3.21
N GLU A 196 -3.66 -21.35 -3.10
CA GLU A 196 -2.45 -21.93 -2.48
C GLU A 196 -1.20 -21.82 -3.37
N ILE A 197 -1.38 -21.58 -4.67
CA ILE A 197 -0.28 -21.51 -5.65
C ILE A 197 -0.02 -20.08 -6.15
N ILE A 198 -0.82 -19.11 -5.72
CA ILE A 198 -0.62 -17.67 -5.96
C ILE A 198 0.18 -17.06 -4.81
#